data_AF-D2AUJ8-F1
#
_entry.id   AF-D2AUJ8-F1
#
_cell.length_a   1.000
_cell.length_b   1.000
_cell.length_c   1.000
_cell.angle_alpha   90.00
_cell.angle_beta   90.00
_cell.angle_gamma   90.00
#
_symmetry.space_group_name_H-M   'P 1'
#
loop_
_entity.id
_entity.type
_entity.pdbx_description
1 polymer ?
#
loop_
_entity_poly.entity_id
_entity_poly.type
_entity_poly.pdbx_seq_one_letter_code
_entity_poly.pdbx_strand_id
1 'polypeptide(L)'
;MTATPEGDELTGTGEAAGGLVGAVVSEDGLLARLRLDARAMRFGSQDLADHIVSAVRAAQQDRLERMGEPAASPEEGVLPEEFMRRLDDMEVQAAHDFARLTASLDETLRRLEER
;
A
#
# COMPACT_ATOMS: atom_id res chain seq x y z
N MET A 1 -0.22 11.37 34.78
CA MET A 1 -0.60 12.66 34.15
C MET A 1 0.68 13.19 33.54
N THR A 2 0.94 13.12 32.24
CA THR A 2 0.10 13.46 31.09
C THR A 2 0.41 12.53 29.91
N ALA A 3 -0.64 11.95 29.33
CA ALA A 3 -0.61 11.54 27.93
C ALA A 3 -0.58 12.83 27.10
N THR A 4 0.38 12.97 26.19
CA THR A 4 0.28 13.94 25.11
C THR A 4 -0.37 13.19 23.95
N PRO A 5 -1.63 13.49 23.59
CA PRO A 5 -2.20 13.00 22.35
C PRO A 5 -1.70 13.95 21.26
N GLU A 6 -0.59 13.59 20.62
CA GLU A 6 -0.23 14.23 19.35
C GLU A 6 -1.03 13.54 18.27
N GLY A 7 -2.22 14.11 18.03
CA GLY A 7 -3.08 13.75 16.92
C GLY A 7 -2.53 14.32 15.61
N ASP A 8 -2.85 13.61 14.54
CA ASP A 8 -2.83 14.03 13.13
C ASP A 8 -1.55 13.83 12.31
N GLU A 9 -0.57 13.07 12.82
CA GLU A 9 0.43 12.44 11.94
C GLU A 9 -0.03 11.03 11.59
N LEU A 10 0.09 10.64 10.31
CA LEU A 10 -0.22 9.32 9.75
C LEU A 10 0.68 8.24 10.36
N THR A 11 0.42 7.94 11.62
CA THR A 11 1.19 7.05 12.47
C THR A 11 0.42 5.75 12.64
N GLY A 12 1.18 4.66 12.80
CA GLY A 12 0.65 3.34 13.10
C GLY A 12 1.02 2.91 14.51
N THR A 13 0.12 2.16 15.14
CA THR A 13 0.23 1.70 16.52
C THR A 13 -0.05 0.21 16.58
N GLY A 14 0.77 -0.53 17.32
CA GLY A 14 0.65 -1.98 17.43
C GLY A 14 1.04 -2.47 18.81
N GLU A 15 0.36 -3.52 19.27
CA GLU A 15 0.60 -4.13 20.57
C GLU A 15 0.69 -5.65 20.46
N ALA A 16 1.47 -6.25 21.36
CA ALA A 16 1.60 -7.70 21.49
C ALA A 16 1.69 -8.11 22.97
N ALA A 17 1.59 -9.42 23.22
CA ALA A 17 1.64 -10.02 24.56
C ALA A 17 0.65 -9.38 25.55
N GLY A 18 -0.57 -9.05 25.09
CA GLY A 18 -1.60 -8.41 25.91
C GLY A 18 -1.24 -6.99 26.37
N GLY A 19 -0.51 -6.24 25.54
CA GLY A 19 -0.13 -4.85 25.84
C GLY A 19 1.18 -4.71 26.62
N LEU A 20 1.95 -5.80 26.80
CA LEU A 20 3.27 -5.74 27.43
C LEU A 20 4.34 -5.21 26.48
N VAL A 21 4.12 -5.36 25.17
CA VAL A 21 4.98 -4.83 24.10
C VAL A 21 4.13 -3.91 23.23
N GLY A 22 4.59 -2.68 22.99
CA GLY A 22 3.93 -1.72 22.11
C GLY A 22 4.91 -1.07 21.15
N ALA A 23 4.48 -0.82 19.91
CA ALA A 23 5.27 -0.17 18.87
C ALA A 23 4.46 0.96 18.23
N VAL A 24 5.18 2.03 17.84
CA VAL A 24 4.64 3.14 17.05
C VAL A 24 5.52 3.34 15.83
N VAL A 25 4.88 3.43 14.67
CA VAL A 25 5.52 3.68 13.38
C VAL A 25 5.12 5.08 12.90
N SER A 26 6.10 5.87 12.49
CA SER A 26 5.91 7.23 11.95
C SER A 26 5.33 7.21 10.53
N GLU A 27 5.04 8.36 9.94
CA GLU A 27 4.57 8.54 8.55
C GLU A 27 5.60 8.16 7.47
N ASP A 28 6.88 8.01 7.81
CA ASP A 28 7.92 7.47 6.92
C ASP A 28 7.96 5.93 6.87
N GLY A 29 7.23 5.26 7.77
CA GLY A 29 7.18 3.79 7.87
C GLY A 29 8.26 3.24 8.78
N LEU A 30 9.02 4.12 9.44
CA LEU A 30 10.08 3.75 10.36
C LEU A 30 9.55 3.64 11.79
N LEU A 31 10.22 2.80 12.58
CA LEU A 31 9.89 2.61 13.99
C LEU A 31 10.24 3.88 14.78
N ALA A 32 9.22 4.58 15.25
CA ALA A 32 9.34 5.81 16.03
C ALA A 32 9.53 5.53 17.52
N ARG A 33 8.85 4.50 18.04
CA ARG A 33 8.87 4.15 19.45
C ARG A 33 8.65 2.66 19.68
N LEU A 34 9.42 2.09 20.61
CA LEU A 34 9.19 0.77 21.17
C LEU A 34 9.04 0.88 22.69
N ARG A 35 7.95 0.34 23.23
CA ARG A 35 7.67 0.25 24.66
C ARG A 35 7.71 -1.22 25.08
N LEU A 36 8.56 -1.53 26.05
CA LEU A 36 8.63 -2.83 26.69
C LEU A 36 8.27 -2.67 28.17
N ASP A 37 7.24 -3.37 28.62
CA ASP A 37 6.94 -3.48 30.04
C ASP A 37 7.99 -4.35 30.75
N ALA A 38 8.28 -4.07 32.02
CA ALA A 38 9.23 -4.85 32.81
C ALA A 38 8.85 -6.35 32.89
N ARG A 39 7.56 -6.68 32.77
CA ARG A 39 7.09 -8.07 32.70
C ARG A 39 7.40 -8.73 31.36
N ALA A 40 7.45 -7.97 30.25
CA ALA A 40 7.87 -8.51 28.95
C ALA A 40 9.34 -8.98 28.99
N MET A 41 10.19 -8.28 29.75
CA MET A 41 11.60 -8.66 29.92
C MET A 41 11.81 -9.99 30.66
N ARG A 42 10.74 -10.57 31.24
CA ARG A 42 10.78 -11.89 31.87
C ARG A 42 10.52 -13.04 30.91
N PHE A 43 10.07 -12.74 29.68
CA PHE A 43 9.99 -13.75 28.63
C PHE A 43 11.38 -14.25 28.25
N GLY A 44 11.45 -15.45 27.66
CA GLY A 44 12.67 -15.91 27.00
C GLY A 44 13.05 -14.92 25.89
N SER A 45 14.35 -14.80 25.59
CA SER A 45 14.83 -13.87 24.57
C SER A 45 14.17 -14.08 23.21
N GLN A 46 13.85 -15.34 22.88
CA GLN A 46 13.19 -15.71 21.63
C GLN A 46 11.71 -15.32 21.63
N ASP A 47 10.97 -15.64 22.68
CA ASP A 47 9.56 -15.23 22.83
C ASP A 47 9.41 -13.70 22.85
N LEU A 48 10.33 -12.99 23.51
CA LEU A 48 10.36 -11.53 23.51
C LEU A 48 10.60 -10.97 22.11
N ALA A 49 11.52 -11.57 21.34
CA ALA A 49 11.76 -11.17 19.96
C ALA A 49 10.50 -11.35 19.10
N ASP A 50 9.80 -12.48 19.23
CA ASP A 50 8.56 -12.75 18.51
C ASP A 50 7.46 -11.74 18.86
N HIS A 51 7.32 -11.38 20.13
CA HIS A 51 6.38 -10.35 20.56
C HIS A 51 6.75 -8.95 20.05
N ILE A 52 8.04 -8.61 19.98
CA ILE A 52 8.50 -7.35 19.38
C ILE A 52 8.15 -7.32 17.89
N VAL A 53 8.46 -8.38 17.15
CA VAL A 53 8.13 -8.48 15.72
C VAL A 53 6.62 -8.37 15.50
N SER A 54 5.82 -9.03 16.35
CA SER A 54 4.36 -8.97 16.29
C SER A 54 3.82 -7.56 16.50
N ALA A 55 4.30 -6.83 17.52
CA ALA A 55 3.87 -5.47 17.80
C ALA A 55 4.26 -4.50 16.66
N VAL A 56 5.46 -4.63 16.11
CA VAL A 56 5.94 -3.78 15.01
C VAL A 56 5.17 -4.07 13.72
N ARG A 57 4.85 -5.34 13.43
CA ARG A 57 4.00 -5.71 12.29
C ARG A 57 2.60 -5.12 12.43
N ALA A 58 2.01 -5.21 13.62
CA ALA A 58 0.69 -4.62 13.90
C ALA A 58 0.71 -3.10 13.70
N ALA A 59 1.78 -2.40 14.13
CA ALA A 59 1.92 -0.97 13.94
C ALA A 59 2.01 -0.57 12.46
N GLN A 60 2.77 -1.31 11.66
CA GLN A 60 2.85 -1.05 10.21
C GLN A 60 1.51 -1.31 9.50
N GLN A 61 0.80 -2.36 9.89
CA GLN A 61 -0.52 -2.69 9.34
C GLN A 61 -1.55 -1.60 9.66
N ASP A 62 -1.63 -1.18 10.91
CA ASP A 62 -2.53 -0.11 11.37
C ASP A 62 -2.23 1.23 10.67
N ARG A 63 -0.96 1.53 10.39
CA ARG A 63 -0.58 2.66 9.52
C ARG A 63 -1.13 2.49 8.10
N LEU A 64 -0.89 1.35 7.45
CA LEU A 64 -1.36 1.09 6.08
C LEU A 64 -2.88 1.24 5.97
N GLU A 65 -3.62 0.70 6.93
CA GLU A 65 -5.08 0.83 7.03
C GLU A 65 -5.52 2.29 7.15
N ARG A 66 -4.76 3.13 7.87
CA ARG A 66 -5.01 4.58 7.98
C ARG A 66 -4.61 5.37 6.74
N MET A 67 -3.64 4.90 5.95
CA MET A 67 -3.22 5.58 4.70
C MET A 67 -4.27 5.45 3.58
N GLY A 68 -5.31 4.62 3.76
CA GLY A 68 -6.39 4.48 2.79
C GLY A 68 -6.06 3.59 1.59
N GLU A 69 -4.94 2.87 1.63
CA GLU A 69 -4.73 1.79 0.68
C GLU A 69 -5.62 0.62 1.13
N PRO A 70 -6.52 0.09 0.27
CA PRO A 70 -7.26 -1.10 0.63
C PRO A 70 -6.21 -2.14 0.99
N ALA A 71 -6.37 -2.77 2.15
CA ALA A 71 -5.62 -3.97 2.48
C ALA A 71 -5.61 -4.81 1.20
N ALA A 72 -4.44 -4.95 0.58
CA ALA A 72 -4.23 -5.99 -0.40
C ALA A 72 -4.44 -7.26 0.43
N SER A 73 -5.69 -7.71 0.48
CA SER A 73 -6.05 -9.05 0.87
C SER A 73 -4.99 -9.92 0.21
N PRO A 74 -4.28 -10.78 0.96
CA PRO A 74 -3.26 -11.66 0.37
C PRO A 74 -3.81 -12.59 -0.73
N GLU A 75 -5.08 -12.45 -1.12
CA GLU A 75 -5.81 -13.32 -2.05
C GLU A 75 -6.40 -12.60 -3.28
N GLU A 76 -6.24 -11.27 -3.44
CA GLU A 76 -6.68 -10.57 -4.67
C GLU A 76 -5.50 -9.84 -5.31
N GLY A 77 -4.45 -10.61 -5.62
CA GLY A 77 -3.63 -10.24 -6.76
C GLY A 77 -4.53 -10.27 -7.98
N VAL A 78 -4.61 -9.17 -8.74
CA VAL A 78 -5.17 -9.19 -10.10
C VAL A 78 -4.59 -10.44 -10.76
N LEU A 79 -5.46 -11.42 -11.03
CA LEU A 79 -4.99 -12.69 -11.56
C LEU A 79 -4.19 -12.34 -12.83
N PRO A 80 -2.99 -12.92 -13.03
CA PRO A 80 -2.19 -12.64 -14.22
C PRO A 80 -3.01 -12.71 -15.52
N GLU A 81 -4.04 -13.55 -15.55
CA GLU A 81 -5.02 -13.69 -16.62
C GLU A 81 -5.93 -12.46 -16.82
N GLU A 82 -6.44 -11.82 -15.77
CA GLU A 82 -7.25 -10.59 -15.90
C GLU A 82 -6.39 -9.41 -16.34
N PHE A 83 -5.16 -9.32 -15.84
CA PHE A 83 -4.21 -8.31 -16.28
C PHE A 83 -3.84 -8.48 -17.77
N MET A 84 -3.57 -9.73 -18.20
CA MET A 84 -3.30 -10.04 -19.61
C MET A 84 -4.49 -9.74 -20.50
N ARG A 85 -5.71 -10.09 -20.07
CA ARG A 85 -6.94 -9.77 -20.80
C ARG A 85 -7.12 -8.25 -20.95
N ARG A 86 -6.82 -7.49 -19.89
CA ARG A 86 -6.91 -6.02 -19.92
C ARG A 86 -5.90 -5.39 -20.86
N LEU A 87 -4.70 -5.97 -20.97
CA LEU A 87 -3.66 -5.56 -21.92
C LEU A 87 -4.09 -5.82 -23.37
N ASP A 88 -4.64 -7.00 -23.64
CA ASP A 88 -5.13 -7.39 -24.98
C ASP A 88 -6.26 -6.45 -25.45
N ASP A 89 -7.22 -6.17 -24.58
CA ASP A 89 -8.30 -5.21 -24.85
C ASP A 89 -7.75 -3.80 -25.16
N MET A 90 -6.69 -3.39 -24.46
CA MET A 90 -6.05 -2.08 -24.68
C MET A 90 -5.31 -2.01 -26.02
N GLU A 91 -4.68 -3.10 -26.44
CA GLU A 91 -3.97 -3.20 -27.72
C GLU A 91 -4.93 -3.14 -28.90
N VAL A 92 -6.05 -3.86 -28.82
CA VAL A 92 -7.13 -3.82 -29.82
C VAL A 92 -7.69 -2.40 -29.96
N GLN A 93 -7.93 -1.72 -28.83
CA GLN A 93 -8.42 -0.34 -28.83
C GLN A 93 -7.41 0.63 -29.47
N ALA A 94 -6.12 0.50 -29.12
CA ALA A 94 -5.07 1.34 -29.68
C ALA A 94 -4.94 1.17 -31.21
N ALA A 95 -5.03 -0.07 -31.70
CA ALA A 95 -4.99 -0.35 -33.14
C ALA A 95 -6.17 0.31 -33.88
N HIS A 96 -7.37 0.25 -33.29
CA HIS A 96 -8.55 0.88 -33.86
C HIS A 96 -8.43 2.41 -33.89
N ASP A 97 -7.95 3.02 -32.80
CA ASP A 97 -7.75 4.46 -32.72
C ASP A 97 -6.68 4.95 -33.71
N PHE A 98 -5.62 4.17 -33.91
CA PHE A 98 -4.57 4.48 -34.90
C PHE A 98 -5.06 4.41 -36.35
N ALA A 99 -5.89 3.40 -36.67
CA ALA A 99 -6.51 3.28 -37.99
C ALA A 99 -7.42 4.49 -38.28
N ARG A 100 -8.19 4.93 -37.28
CA ARG A 100 -9.04 6.12 -37.37
C ARG A 100 -8.23 7.40 -37.55
N LEU A 101 -7.13 7.54 -36.81
CA LEU A 101 -6.23 8.69 -36.93
C LEU A 101 -5.66 8.78 -38.35
N THR A 102 -5.19 7.65 -38.89
CA THR A 102 -4.59 7.58 -40.24
C THR A 102 -5.60 7.96 -41.31
N ALA A 103 -6.82 7.43 -41.23
CA ALA A 103 -7.90 7.80 -42.16
C ALA A 103 -8.25 9.29 -42.10
N SER A 104 -8.24 9.90 -40.90
CA SER A 104 -8.47 11.34 -40.76
C SER A 104 -7.34 12.20 -41.33
N LEU A 105 -6.09 11.73 -41.23
CA LEU A 105 -4.92 12.42 -41.78
C LEU A 105 -4.92 12.37 -43.31
N ASP A 106 -5.24 11.22 -43.90
CA ASP A 106 -5.37 11.05 -45.35
C ASP A 106 -6.44 11.98 -45.94
N GLU A 107 -7.60 12.04 -45.29
CA GLU A 107 -8.69 12.94 -45.64
C GLU A 107 -8.29 14.43 -45.50
N THR A 108 -7.49 14.78 -44.50
CA THR A 108 -7.02 16.16 -44.29
C THR A 108 -5.99 16.56 -45.35
N LEU A 109 -5.08 15.65 -45.71
CA LEU A 109 -4.10 15.87 -46.76
C LEU A 109 -4.78 16.03 -48.13
N ARG A 110 -5.78 15.19 -48.43
CA ARG A 110 -6.55 15.27 -49.67
C ARG A 110 -7.26 16.62 -49.85
N ARG A 111 -7.86 17.16 -48.79
CA ARG A 111 -8.48 18.52 -48.84
C ARG A 111 -7.47 19.65 -49.05
N LEU A 112 -6.21 19.44 -48.66
CA LEU A 112 -5.15 20.42 -48.85
C LEU A 112 -4.64 20.42 -50.30
N GLU A 113 -4.66 19.27 -50.98
CA GLU A 113 -4.26 19.12 -52.39
C GLU A 113 -5.35 19.55 -53.39
N GLU A 114 -6.63 19.52 -52.99
CA GLU A 114 -7.77 19.93 -53.83
C GLU A 114 -8.06 21.46 -53.81
N ARG A 115 -7.14 22.29 -53.27
CA ARG A 115 -7.21 23.76 -53.23
C ARG A 115 -6.08 24.43 -53.99
#